data_AF-A0A847VYE7-F1
#
_entry.id   AF-A0A847VYE7-F1
#
_cell.length_a   1.000
_cell.length_b   1.000
_cell.length_c   1.000
_cell.angle_alpha   90.00
_cell.angle_beta   90.00
_cell.angle_gamma   90.00
#
_symmetry.space_group_name_H-M   'P 1'
#
loop_
_entity.id
_entity.type
_entity.pdbx_description
1 polymer ?
#
loop_
_entity_poly.entity_id
_entity_poly.type
_entity_poly.pdbx_seq_one_letter_code
_entity_poly.pdbx_strand_id
1 'polypeptide(L)'
;MEIKAENYRKNVAISLTASVVVFVLVLIFATPRVLNNDDFIIHGITSGAYGMPSAITVHTNVILAYLLTVLQRVVPVLNWFSAVEILILFFAFFLFSLLIFDKSRNFRGFLSVLILQLSLAPHFYIELHNSKLLPLVSFCLMFSIFHFSCRKRRFPVVIGIIVAVLSSFIRLNAFLIGAAVAAAVILPHLIRDGKTHDGFSVTEIIKAKKIPITILSFTAATVFALSFVDGFVVKRMEGGAEYREYNTARGIVSDFPLPDYNENIEKFNEIGISANDYALLKEWNFADLKKFDKSTLGAISDIRENRSLAEVFGDVKKEILREASLPFYQTTLIFSLLGI
;
A
#
# COMPACT_ATOMS: atom_id res chain seq x y z
N MET A 1 -9.52 -27.58 26.67
CA MET A 1 -9.18 -27.16 25.29
C MET A 1 -10.34 -26.41 24.63
N GLU A 2 -11.57 -26.80 24.93
CA GLU A 2 -12.82 -26.17 24.46
C GLU A 2 -12.97 -24.70 24.86
N ILE A 3 -12.72 -24.33 26.12
CA ILE A 3 -12.79 -22.93 26.59
C ILE A 3 -11.86 -21.98 25.79
N LYS A 4 -10.69 -22.46 25.32
CA LYS A 4 -9.77 -21.66 24.48
C LYS A 4 -10.20 -21.59 23.01
N ALA A 5 -11.00 -22.54 22.54
CA ALA A 5 -11.58 -22.54 21.20
C ALA A 5 -12.83 -21.66 21.14
N GLU A 6 -13.68 -21.73 22.17
CA GLU A 6 -14.89 -20.92 22.33
C GLU A 6 -14.57 -19.42 22.44
N ASN A 7 -13.60 -19.05 23.28
CA ASN A 7 -13.15 -17.67 23.39
C ASN A 7 -12.57 -17.11 22.07
N TYR A 8 -11.91 -17.95 21.28
CA TYR A 8 -11.39 -17.53 19.98
C TYR A 8 -12.50 -17.30 18.96
N ARG A 9 -13.51 -18.19 18.90
CA ARG A 9 -14.69 -18.00 18.05
C ARG A 9 -15.45 -16.73 18.41
N LYS A 10 -15.60 -16.45 19.71
CA LYS A 10 -16.20 -15.20 20.20
C LYS A 10 -15.40 -13.97 19.75
N ASN A 11 -14.08 -13.99 19.86
CA ASN A 11 -13.23 -12.88 19.39
C ASN A 11 -13.35 -12.65 17.88
N VAL A 12 -13.41 -13.73 17.08
CA VAL A 12 -13.67 -13.66 15.63
C VAL A 12 -15.02 -13.00 15.36
N ALA A 13 -16.09 -13.45 16.03
CA ALA A 13 -17.42 -12.89 15.87
C ALA A 13 -17.45 -11.39 16.23
N ILE A 14 -16.90 -10.99 17.38
CA ILE A 14 -16.88 -9.59 17.81
C ILE A 14 -16.10 -8.72 16.83
N SER A 15 -14.93 -9.18 16.39
CA SER A 15 -14.08 -8.43 15.45
C SER A 15 -14.77 -8.27 14.10
N LEU A 16 -15.39 -9.33 13.60
CA LEU A 16 -16.13 -9.32 12.34
C LEU A 16 -17.35 -8.39 12.44
N THR A 17 -18.15 -8.51 13.50
CA THR A 17 -19.31 -7.65 13.72
C THR A 17 -18.90 -6.18 13.79
N ALA A 18 -17.83 -5.85 14.53
CA ALA A 18 -17.35 -4.47 14.62
C ALA A 18 -16.92 -3.93 13.24
N SER A 19 -16.15 -4.71 12.46
CA SER A 19 -15.73 -4.31 11.12
C SER A 19 -16.90 -4.18 10.14
N VAL A 20 -17.87 -5.10 10.18
CA VAL A 20 -19.07 -5.06 9.32
C VAL A 20 -19.96 -3.87 9.66
N VAL A 21 -20.21 -3.60 10.95
CA VAL A 21 -21.03 -2.47 11.37
C VAL A 21 -20.42 -1.16 10.88
N VAL A 22 -19.12 -0.95 11.12
CA VAL A 22 -18.44 0.27 10.63
C VAL A 22 -18.45 0.35 9.11
N PHE A 23 -18.16 -0.76 8.44
CA PHE A 23 -18.17 -0.79 6.97
C PHE A 23 -19.53 -0.39 6.40
N VAL A 24 -20.62 -0.95 6.94
CA VAL A 24 -22.00 -0.61 6.54
C VAL A 24 -22.33 0.84 6.87
N LEU A 25 -21.95 1.34 8.05
CA LEU A 25 -22.16 2.75 8.41
C LEU A 25 -21.44 3.68 7.43
N VAL A 26 -20.20 3.38 7.04
CA VAL A 26 -19.48 4.19 6.06
C VAL A 26 -20.17 4.15 4.71
N LEU A 27 -20.65 2.99 4.24
CA LEU A 27 -21.39 2.89 2.98
C LEU A 27 -22.71 3.68 2.98
N ILE A 28 -23.38 3.80 4.14
CA ILE A 28 -24.64 4.55 4.27
C ILE A 28 -24.39 6.05 4.37
N PHE A 29 -23.42 6.46 5.19
CA PHE A 29 -23.25 7.86 5.58
C PHE A 29 -22.16 8.60 4.81
N ALA A 30 -21.29 7.89 4.08
CA ALA A 30 -20.19 8.50 3.37
C ALA A 30 -20.09 8.02 1.93
N THR A 31 -19.55 8.91 1.09
CA THR A 31 -19.21 8.59 -0.30
C THR A 31 -17.69 8.52 -0.40
N PRO A 32 -17.12 7.34 -0.73
CA PRO A 32 -15.68 7.22 -0.95
C PRO A 32 -15.22 8.23 -2.01
N ARG A 33 -14.21 9.03 -1.66
CA ARG A 33 -13.54 9.97 -2.54
C ARG A 33 -12.22 9.38 -2.97
N VAL A 34 -12.07 9.18 -4.27
CA VAL A 34 -10.79 8.81 -4.88
C VAL A 34 -9.94 10.07 -4.91
N LEU A 35 -8.87 10.10 -4.11
CA LEU A 35 -8.05 11.31 -3.92
C LEU A 35 -6.86 11.38 -4.88
N ASN A 36 -6.43 10.25 -5.44
CA ASN A 36 -5.26 10.22 -6.33
C ASN A 36 -5.67 10.17 -7.81
N ASN A 37 -4.95 10.92 -8.64
CA ASN A 37 -5.10 10.86 -10.09
C ASN A 37 -4.78 9.46 -10.64
N ASP A 38 -3.84 8.74 -10.02
CA ASP A 38 -3.48 7.38 -10.45
C ASP A 38 -4.67 6.41 -10.40
N ASP A 39 -5.50 6.47 -9.36
CA ASP A 39 -6.63 5.56 -9.16
C ASP A 39 -7.71 5.79 -10.22
N PHE A 40 -7.95 7.06 -10.56
CA PHE A 40 -8.83 7.44 -11.66
C PHE A 40 -8.28 6.98 -13.02
N ILE A 41 -6.97 7.12 -13.24
CA ILE A 41 -6.30 6.67 -14.47
C ILE A 41 -6.39 5.14 -14.59
N ILE A 42 -6.15 4.38 -13.52
CA ILE A 42 -6.25 2.92 -13.52
C ILE A 42 -7.68 2.48 -13.82
N HIS A 43 -8.68 3.09 -13.20
CA HIS A 43 -10.08 2.84 -13.52
C HIS A 43 -10.40 3.19 -14.98
N GLY A 44 -9.93 4.34 -15.48
CA GLY A 44 -10.14 4.76 -16.86
C GLY A 44 -9.52 3.81 -17.89
N ILE A 45 -8.31 3.31 -17.63
CA ILE A 45 -7.64 2.33 -18.49
C ILE A 45 -8.38 0.98 -18.47
N THR A 46 -8.74 0.49 -17.29
CA THR A 46 -9.37 -0.84 -17.13
C THR A 46 -10.84 -0.86 -17.59
N SER A 47 -11.51 0.29 -17.60
CA SER A 47 -12.87 0.46 -18.15
C SER A 47 -12.92 0.74 -19.63
N GLY A 48 -11.82 1.17 -20.25
CA GLY A 48 -11.84 1.64 -21.64
C GLY A 48 -12.36 3.07 -21.78
N ALA A 49 -12.36 3.88 -20.72
CA ALA A 49 -12.67 5.31 -20.84
C ALA A 49 -11.70 6.04 -21.81
N TYR A 50 -10.48 5.52 -21.96
CA TYR A 50 -9.47 6.01 -22.90
C TYR A 50 -9.41 5.23 -24.23
N GLY A 51 -10.43 4.42 -24.54
CA GLY A 51 -10.47 3.58 -25.75
C GLY A 51 -10.71 2.11 -25.42
N MET A 52 -9.83 1.21 -25.90
CA MET A 52 -9.97 -0.21 -25.59
C MET A 52 -9.48 -0.50 -24.15
N PRO A 53 -10.24 -1.28 -23.35
CA PRO A 53 -9.79 -1.69 -22.02
C PRO A 53 -8.43 -2.40 -22.07
N SER A 54 -7.49 -1.98 -21.23
CA SER A 54 -6.15 -2.55 -21.17
C SER A 54 -5.78 -2.98 -19.75
N ALA A 55 -4.97 -4.05 -19.65
CA ALA A 55 -4.36 -4.50 -18.41
C ALA A 55 -2.96 -3.89 -18.18
N ILE A 56 -2.45 -3.12 -19.14
CA ILE A 56 -1.20 -2.36 -19.00
C ILE A 56 -1.54 -1.05 -18.30
N THR A 57 -1.17 -0.93 -17.03
CA THR A 57 -1.52 0.22 -16.17
C THR A 57 -0.27 0.82 -15.50
N VAL A 58 -0.46 1.95 -14.83
CA VAL A 58 0.63 2.77 -14.25
C VAL A 58 1.43 2.01 -13.17
N HIS A 59 0.74 1.44 -12.18
CA HIS A 59 1.39 0.82 -11.00
C HIS A 59 0.82 -0.56 -10.65
N THR A 60 -0.35 -0.92 -11.19
CA THR A 60 -1.09 -2.11 -10.80
C THR A 60 -0.60 -3.33 -11.57
N ASN A 61 -0.44 -4.44 -10.86
CA ASN A 61 -0.02 -5.72 -11.41
C ASN A 61 -1.00 -6.18 -12.49
N VAL A 62 -0.45 -6.68 -13.60
CA VAL A 62 -1.20 -7.11 -14.79
C VAL A 62 -2.28 -8.16 -14.48
N ILE A 63 -2.07 -9.02 -13.48
CA ILE A 63 -3.06 -10.04 -13.08
C ILE A 63 -4.30 -9.36 -12.51
N LEU A 64 -4.11 -8.41 -11.59
CA LEU A 64 -5.22 -7.64 -11.03
C LEU A 64 -5.85 -6.75 -12.09
N ALA A 65 -5.05 -6.06 -12.90
CA ALA A 65 -5.55 -5.20 -13.97
C ALA A 65 -6.41 -5.98 -14.97
N TYR A 66 -6.00 -7.20 -15.34
CA TYR A 66 -6.81 -8.07 -16.20
C TYR A 66 -8.13 -8.47 -15.53
N LEU A 67 -8.10 -8.88 -14.26
CA LEU A 67 -9.32 -9.16 -13.51
C LEU A 67 -10.26 -7.95 -13.49
N LEU A 68 -9.73 -6.74 -13.25
CA LEU A 68 -10.50 -5.51 -13.26
C LEU A 68 -11.14 -5.24 -14.63
N THR A 69 -10.42 -5.45 -15.73
CA THR A 69 -11.01 -5.30 -17.08
C THR A 69 -12.17 -6.25 -17.31
N VAL A 70 -12.10 -7.48 -16.80
CA VAL A 70 -13.19 -8.46 -16.92
C VAL A 70 -14.38 -8.04 -16.07
N LEU A 71 -14.15 -7.68 -14.81
CA LEU A 71 -15.21 -7.25 -13.90
C LEU A 71 -15.94 -6.00 -14.42
N GLN A 72 -15.18 -5.05 -14.97
CA GLN A 72 -15.70 -3.81 -15.54
C GLN A 72 -16.57 -4.04 -16.79
N ARG A 73 -16.30 -5.10 -17.57
CA ARG A 73 -17.17 -5.53 -18.67
C ARG A 73 -18.48 -6.15 -18.18
N VAL A 74 -18.45 -6.87 -17.06
CA VAL A 74 -19.64 -7.55 -16.49
C VAL A 74 -20.55 -6.55 -15.77
N VAL A 75 -19.99 -5.66 -14.96
CA VAL A 75 -20.73 -4.61 -14.24
C VAL A 75 -20.01 -3.27 -14.44
N PRO A 76 -20.36 -2.49 -15.47
CA PRO A 76 -19.65 -1.26 -15.82
C PRO A 76 -19.97 -0.08 -14.89
N VAL A 77 -21.05 -0.17 -14.11
CA VAL A 77 -21.49 0.91 -13.21
C VAL A 77 -20.59 1.05 -11.98
N LEU A 78 -19.90 -0.03 -11.59
CA LEU A 78 -19.05 -0.04 -10.40
C LEU A 78 -17.60 0.25 -10.76
N ASN A 79 -16.93 1.10 -9.97
CA ASN A 79 -15.49 1.21 -10.01
C ASN A 79 -14.87 0.02 -9.26
N TRP A 80 -14.54 -1.04 -10.00
CA TRP A 80 -13.99 -2.27 -9.44
C TRP A 80 -12.63 -2.10 -8.77
N PHE A 81 -11.83 -1.12 -9.21
CA PHE A 81 -10.53 -0.85 -8.58
C PHE A 81 -10.74 -0.38 -7.13
N SER A 82 -11.56 0.65 -6.94
CA SER A 82 -11.90 1.14 -5.60
C SER A 82 -12.64 0.09 -4.75
N ALA A 83 -13.49 -0.74 -5.37
CA ALA A 83 -14.17 -1.83 -4.66
C ALA A 83 -13.17 -2.86 -4.09
N VAL A 84 -12.12 -3.19 -4.85
CA VAL A 84 -11.04 -4.08 -4.38
C VAL A 84 -10.25 -3.45 -3.24
N GLU A 85 -9.90 -2.16 -3.34
CA GLU A 85 -9.20 -1.44 -2.26
C GLU A 85 -10.00 -1.45 -0.95
N ILE A 86 -11.30 -1.17 -1.04
CA ILE A 86 -12.22 -1.18 0.10
C ILE A 86 -12.30 -2.59 0.72
N LEU A 87 -12.38 -3.64 -0.10
CA LEU A 87 -12.44 -5.02 0.40
C LEU A 87 -11.15 -5.43 1.12
N ILE A 88 -10.00 -5.01 0.61
CA ILE A 88 -8.69 -5.24 1.22
C ILE A 88 -8.58 -4.54 2.57
N LEU A 89 -9.00 -3.27 2.64
CA LEU A 89 -9.08 -2.50 3.88
C LEU A 89 -9.95 -3.20 4.93
N PHE A 90 -11.11 -3.69 4.52
CA PHE A 90 -12.02 -4.42 5.39
C PHE A 90 -11.33 -5.62 6.06
N PHE A 91 -10.68 -6.48 5.26
CA PHE A 91 -9.99 -7.64 5.82
C PHE A 91 -8.78 -7.25 6.67
N ALA A 92 -8.04 -6.20 6.30
CA ALA A 92 -6.91 -5.72 7.08
C ALA A 92 -7.35 -5.25 8.48
N PHE A 93 -8.38 -4.42 8.56
CA PHE A 93 -8.91 -3.94 9.84
C PHE A 93 -9.60 -5.04 10.65
N PHE A 94 -10.30 -5.97 10.00
CA PHE A 94 -10.87 -7.15 10.66
C PHE A 94 -9.79 -8.00 11.32
N LEU A 95 -8.74 -8.38 10.58
CA LEU A 95 -7.66 -9.22 11.10
C LEU A 95 -6.86 -8.50 12.20
N PHE A 96 -6.63 -7.20 12.04
CA PHE A 96 -5.94 -6.41 13.06
C PHE A 96 -6.78 -6.25 14.33
N SER A 97 -8.09 -6.06 14.21
CA SER A 97 -9.02 -6.06 15.35
C SER A 97 -9.01 -7.39 16.09
N LEU A 98 -9.01 -8.50 15.33
CA LEU A 98 -8.89 -9.84 15.90
C LEU A 98 -7.57 -10.03 16.64
N LEU A 99 -6.46 -9.49 16.12
CA LEU A 99 -5.16 -9.52 16.77
C LEU A 99 -5.20 -8.78 18.11
N ILE A 100 -5.75 -7.57 18.14
CA ILE A 100 -5.86 -6.75 19.36
C ILE A 100 -6.66 -7.49 20.43
N PHE A 101 -7.80 -8.07 20.05
CA PHE A 101 -8.63 -8.85 20.99
C PHE A 101 -7.93 -10.12 21.48
N ASP A 102 -7.22 -10.84 20.61
CA ASP A 102 -6.50 -12.05 21.04
C ASP A 102 -5.33 -11.73 21.99
N LYS A 103 -4.67 -10.57 21.82
CA LYS A 103 -3.56 -10.10 22.68
C LYS A 103 -4.04 -9.55 24.03
N SER A 104 -5.03 -8.65 24.02
CA SER A 104 -5.37 -7.84 25.19
C SER A 104 -6.44 -8.48 26.09
N ARG A 105 -7.47 -9.12 25.49
CA ARG A 105 -8.56 -9.85 26.19
C ARG A 105 -9.20 -9.10 27.37
N ASN A 106 -9.18 -7.77 27.34
CA ASN A 106 -9.67 -6.91 28.40
C ASN A 106 -10.36 -5.67 27.81
N PHE A 107 -10.90 -4.81 28.68
CA PHE A 107 -11.59 -3.58 28.29
C PHE A 107 -10.71 -2.60 27.49
N ARG A 108 -9.39 -2.56 27.75
CA ARG A 108 -8.46 -1.73 26.96
C ARG A 108 -8.35 -2.22 25.53
N GLY A 109 -8.29 -3.54 25.32
CA GLY A 109 -8.34 -4.14 23.99
C GLY A 109 -9.63 -3.82 23.23
N PHE A 110 -10.76 -3.86 23.93
CA PHE A 110 -12.05 -3.43 23.37
C PHE A 110 -12.00 -1.95 22.96
N LEU A 111 -11.51 -1.07 23.82
CA LEU A 111 -11.39 0.35 23.53
C LEU A 111 -10.44 0.62 22.34
N SER A 112 -9.32 -0.10 22.25
CA SER A 112 -8.39 0.00 21.11
C SER A 112 -9.05 -0.40 19.79
N VAL A 113 -9.86 -1.46 19.78
CA VAL A 113 -10.63 -1.84 18.58
C VAL A 113 -11.70 -0.81 18.26
N LEU A 114 -12.39 -0.28 19.27
CA LEU A 114 -13.38 0.78 19.07
C LEU A 114 -12.75 2.02 18.44
N ILE A 115 -11.59 2.47 18.93
CA ILE A 115 -10.84 3.59 18.34
C ILE A 115 -10.43 3.27 16.91
N LEU A 116 -9.80 2.11 16.68
CA LEU A 116 -9.42 1.68 15.33
C LEU A 116 -10.60 1.72 14.35
N GLN A 117 -11.75 1.19 14.76
CA GLN A 117 -12.93 1.04 13.91
C GLN A 117 -13.73 2.34 13.77
N LEU A 118 -13.80 3.21 14.77
CA LEU A 118 -14.60 4.44 14.70
C LEU A 118 -13.80 5.67 14.26
N SER A 119 -12.47 5.68 14.39
CA SER A 119 -11.65 6.81 13.97
C SER A 119 -10.82 6.48 12.75
N LEU A 120 -10.00 5.42 12.80
CA LEU A 120 -9.01 5.17 11.76
C LEU A 120 -9.68 4.57 10.51
N ALA A 121 -10.49 3.54 10.67
CA ALA A 121 -11.10 2.85 9.53
C ALA A 121 -11.97 3.76 8.64
N PRO A 122 -12.85 4.63 9.18
CA PRO A 122 -13.68 5.51 8.35
C PRO A 122 -12.83 6.49 7.53
N HIS A 123 -11.73 7.03 8.08
CA HIS A 123 -10.82 7.89 7.33
C HIS A 123 -10.31 7.18 6.07
N PHE A 124 -9.82 5.95 6.18
CA PHE A 124 -9.31 5.19 5.03
C PHE A 124 -10.39 4.70 4.06
N TYR A 125 -11.62 4.46 4.53
CA TYR A 125 -12.72 4.11 3.62
C TYR A 125 -13.27 5.31 2.85
N ILE A 126 -13.21 6.52 3.42
CA ILE A 126 -13.69 7.75 2.79
C ILE A 126 -12.62 8.33 1.87
N GLU A 127 -11.35 8.27 2.27
CA GLU A 127 -10.22 8.85 1.55
C GLU A 127 -9.36 7.74 0.93
N LEU A 128 -9.78 7.24 -0.23
CA LEU A 128 -9.04 6.21 -0.95
C LEU A 128 -7.81 6.82 -1.60
N HIS A 129 -6.65 6.39 -1.10
CA HIS A 129 -5.35 6.79 -1.60
C HIS A 129 -4.34 5.64 -1.41
N ASN A 130 -4.04 4.92 -2.50
CA ASN A 130 -3.25 3.68 -2.44
C ASN A 130 -1.86 3.84 -1.75
N SER A 131 -1.20 5.00 -1.90
CA SER A 131 0.11 5.26 -1.31
C SER A 131 0.09 5.42 0.22
N LYS A 132 -1.07 5.75 0.81
CA LYS A 132 -1.27 5.87 2.27
C LYS A 132 -1.90 4.61 2.86
N LEU A 133 -2.84 4.01 2.11
CA LEU A 133 -3.61 2.84 2.48
C LEU A 133 -2.74 1.57 2.55
N LEU A 134 -1.95 1.31 1.51
CA LEU A 134 -1.23 0.03 1.38
C LEU A 134 -0.12 -0.18 2.42
N PRO A 135 0.65 0.84 2.84
CA PRO A 135 1.58 0.67 3.95
C PRO A 135 0.88 0.23 5.24
N LEU A 136 -0.26 0.83 5.57
CA LEU A 136 -1.05 0.45 6.75
C LEU A 136 -1.62 -0.97 6.63
N VAL A 137 -2.24 -1.28 5.49
CA VAL A 137 -2.79 -2.61 5.20
C VAL A 137 -1.71 -3.68 5.32
N SER A 138 -0.56 -3.46 4.66
CA SER A 138 0.56 -4.40 4.67
C SER A 138 1.09 -4.62 6.09
N PHE A 139 1.23 -3.54 6.88
CA PHE A 139 1.59 -3.66 8.29
C PHE A 139 0.61 -4.53 9.07
N CYS A 140 -0.69 -4.22 8.99
CA CYS A 140 -1.75 -4.95 9.68
C CYS A 140 -1.76 -6.45 9.30
N LEU A 141 -1.61 -6.76 8.02
CA LEU A 141 -1.62 -8.12 7.50
C LEU A 141 -0.37 -8.91 7.91
N MET A 142 0.83 -8.35 7.72
CA MET A 142 2.09 -9.03 8.07
C MET A 142 2.17 -9.31 9.58
N PHE A 143 1.78 -8.35 10.40
CA PHE A 143 1.76 -8.52 11.85
C PHE A 143 0.71 -9.55 12.30
N SER A 144 -0.48 -9.53 11.68
CA SER A 144 -1.52 -10.53 11.91
C SER A 144 -1.08 -11.94 11.52
N ILE A 145 -0.47 -12.11 10.35
CA ILE A 145 0.07 -13.39 9.88
C ILE A 145 1.10 -13.91 10.88
N PHE A 146 2.04 -13.07 11.32
CA PHE A 146 3.06 -13.47 12.30
C PHE A 146 2.44 -13.93 13.63
N HIS A 147 1.56 -13.11 14.22
CA HIS A 147 0.90 -13.38 15.49
C HIS A 147 0.07 -14.66 15.45
N PHE A 148 -0.79 -14.81 14.44
CA PHE A 148 -1.67 -15.98 14.34
C PHE A 148 -0.94 -17.26 13.94
N SER A 149 0.18 -17.14 13.22
CA SER A 149 1.08 -18.26 12.95
C SER A 149 1.75 -18.76 14.24
N CYS A 150 2.19 -17.86 15.13
CA CYS A 150 2.68 -18.23 16.46
C CYS A 150 1.61 -18.97 17.29
N ARG A 151 0.33 -18.59 17.12
CA ARG A 151 -0.82 -19.20 17.81
C ARG A 151 -1.40 -20.42 17.07
N LYS A 152 -0.81 -20.84 15.95
CA LYS A 152 -1.28 -21.95 15.09
C LYS A 152 -2.76 -21.80 14.66
N ARG A 153 -3.22 -20.56 14.43
CA ARG A 153 -4.59 -20.28 13.96
C ARG A 153 -4.60 -20.15 12.44
N ARG A 154 -5.06 -21.21 11.75
CA ARG A 154 -4.99 -21.30 10.28
C ARG A 154 -5.87 -20.29 9.55
N PHE A 155 -7.12 -20.11 9.99
CA PHE A 155 -8.10 -19.23 9.33
C PHE A 155 -7.58 -17.79 9.09
N PRO A 156 -7.12 -17.04 10.10
CA PRO A 156 -6.65 -15.67 9.90
C PRO A 156 -5.31 -15.61 9.15
N VAL A 157 -4.49 -16.66 9.24
CA VAL A 157 -3.25 -16.77 8.47
C VAL A 157 -3.55 -16.91 6.98
N VAL A 158 -4.48 -17.79 6.61
CA VAL A 158 -4.85 -18.01 5.20
C VAL A 158 -5.46 -16.74 4.60
N ILE A 159 -6.43 -16.11 5.29
CA ILE A 159 -7.00 -14.83 4.83
C ILE A 159 -5.92 -13.76 4.74
N GLY A 160 -5.07 -13.65 5.75
CA GLY A 160 -3.96 -12.69 5.77
C GLY A 160 -3.03 -12.83 4.58
N ILE A 161 -2.67 -14.07 4.19
CA ILE A 161 -1.82 -14.34 3.02
C ILE A 161 -2.51 -13.94 1.73
N ILE A 162 -3.78 -14.35 1.53
CA ILE A 162 -4.54 -14.05 0.33
C ILE A 162 -4.65 -12.53 0.13
N VAL A 163 -5.02 -11.82 1.20
CA VAL A 163 -5.19 -10.36 1.15
C VAL A 163 -3.84 -9.64 1.04
N ALA A 164 -2.77 -10.16 1.63
CA ALA A 164 -1.41 -9.62 1.46
C ALA A 164 -0.94 -9.72 0.01
N VAL A 165 -1.14 -10.87 -0.63
CA VAL A 165 -0.80 -11.04 -2.05
C VAL A 165 -1.66 -10.11 -2.91
N LEU A 166 -2.97 -10.05 -2.69
CA LEU A 166 -3.86 -9.17 -3.45
C LEU A 166 -3.53 -7.68 -3.26
N SER A 167 -3.21 -7.24 -2.04
CA SER A 167 -2.80 -5.85 -1.77
C SER A 167 -1.47 -5.48 -2.44
N SER A 168 -0.53 -6.43 -2.53
CA SER A 168 0.73 -6.21 -3.26
C SER A 168 0.51 -5.94 -4.77
N PHE A 169 -0.62 -6.37 -5.32
CA PHE A 169 -0.96 -6.14 -6.73
C PHE A 169 -1.42 -4.72 -7.01
N ILE A 170 -1.95 -3.98 -6.03
CA ILE A 170 -2.40 -2.60 -6.25
C ILE A 170 -1.20 -1.69 -6.52
N ARG A 171 -0.23 -1.68 -5.60
CA ARG A 171 1.03 -0.92 -5.71
C ARG A 171 2.10 -1.55 -4.82
N LEU A 172 3.01 -2.31 -5.43
CA LEU A 172 4.05 -3.07 -4.71
C LEU A 172 4.92 -2.19 -3.81
N ASN A 173 5.39 -1.04 -4.30
CA ASN A 173 6.29 -0.17 -3.53
C ASN A 173 5.65 0.31 -2.23
N ALA A 174 4.37 0.70 -2.27
CA ALA A 174 3.64 1.12 -1.08
C ALA A 174 3.40 -0.05 -0.10
N PHE A 175 3.09 -1.24 -0.63
CA PHE A 175 2.99 -2.45 0.17
C PHE A 175 4.30 -2.80 0.89
N LEU A 176 5.45 -2.68 0.21
CA LEU A 176 6.76 -3.01 0.77
C LEU A 176 7.17 -2.09 1.93
N ILE A 177 6.75 -0.82 1.92
CA ILE A 177 6.97 0.11 3.04
C ILE A 177 6.32 -0.45 4.31
N GLY A 178 5.04 -0.81 4.24
CA GLY A 178 4.31 -1.40 5.37
C GLY A 178 4.89 -2.72 5.85
N ALA A 179 5.34 -3.56 4.91
CA ALA A 179 5.98 -4.83 5.23
C ALA A 179 7.32 -4.62 5.96
N ALA A 180 8.11 -3.62 5.55
CA ALA A 180 9.34 -3.24 6.22
C ALA A 180 9.09 -2.73 7.65
N VAL A 181 8.04 -1.92 7.86
CA VAL A 181 7.63 -1.49 9.20
C VAL A 181 7.21 -2.67 10.06
N ALA A 182 6.42 -3.61 9.52
CA ALA A 182 6.05 -4.82 10.25
C ALA A 182 7.27 -5.67 10.62
N ALA A 183 8.22 -5.83 9.69
CA ALA A 183 9.47 -6.52 9.95
C ALA A 183 10.28 -5.84 11.07
N ALA A 184 10.36 -4.51 11.08
CA ALA A 184 11.02 -3.73 12.13
C ALA A 184 10.36 -3.91 13.51
N VAL A 185 9.03 -4.10 13.57
CA VAL A 185 8.31 -4.41 14.83
C VAL A 185 8.48 -5.87 15.25
N ILE A 186 8.51 -6.81 14.30
CA ILE A 186 8.67 -8.24 14.58
C ILE A 186 10.10 -8.56 15.02
N LEU A 187 11.10 -7.90 14.45
CA LEU A 187 12.52 -8.22 14.66
C LEU A 187 12.95 -8.15 16.14
N PRO A 188 12.60 -7.12 16.95
CA PRO A 188 12.89 -7.10 18.39
C PRO A 188 12.30 -8.29 19.16
N HIS A 189 11.10 -8.76 18.79
CA HIS A 189 10.50 -9.95 19.40
C HIS A 189 11.31 -11.21 19.07
N LEU A 190 11.78 -11.34 17.83
CA LEU A 190 12.67 -12.44 17.43
C LEU A 190 14.01 -12.34 18.16
N ILE A 191 14.60 -11.14 18.27
CA ILE A 191 15.87 -10.94 18.97
C ILE A 191 15.76 -11.34 20.44
N ARG A 192 14.66 -10.95 21.11
CA ARG A 192 14.39 -11.33 22.50
C ARG A 192 14.31 -12.86 22.65
N ASP A 193 13.63 -13.53 21.75
CA ASP A 193 13.48 -14.99 21.77
C ASP A 193 14.82 -15.73 21.48
N GLY A 194 15.79 -15.04 20.85
CA GLY A 194 17.14 -15.56 20.61
C GLY A 194 18.15 -15.30 21.72
N LYS A 195 17.80 -14.52 22.75
CA LYS A 195 18.70 -14.31 23.90
C LYS A 195 18.66 -15.55 24.78
N THR A 196 19.81 -16.23 24.85
CA THR A 196 20.06 -17.39 25.72
C THR A 196 21.01 -17.01 26.86
N HIS A 197 21.19 -17.90 27.83
CA HIS A 197 22.14 -17.70 28.93
C HIS A 197 23.58 -17.48 28.42
N ASP A 198 23.94 -18.10 27.30
CA ASP A 198 25.28 -18.08 26.71
C ASP A 198 25.44 -17.03 25.59
N GLY A 199 24.47 -16.10 25.45
CA GLY A 199 24.47 -15.05 24.45
C GLY A 199 23.35 -15.15 23.42
N PHE A 200 23.54 -14.56 22.24
CA PHE A 200 22.53 -14.51 21.19
C PHE A 200 22.63 -15.72 20.24
N SER A 201 21.53 -16.46 20.07
CA SER A 201 21.46 -17.64 19.21
C SER A 201 20.33 -17.53 18.18
N VAL A 202 20.71 -17.42 16.90
CA VAL A 202 19.76 -17.43 15.77
C VAL A 202 19.08 -18.80 15.62
N THR A 203 19.77 -19.89 15.98
CA THR A 203 19.22 -21.25 15.85
C THR A 203 18.03 -21.46 16.79
N GLU A 204 18.06 -20.87 17.99
CA GLU A 204 16.94 -20.92 18.94
C GLU A 204 15.73 -20.12 18.45
N ILE A 205 15.95 -18.96 17.80
CA ILE A 205 14.87 -18.21 17.13
C ILE A 205 14.21 -19.07 16.07
N ILE A 206 15.01 -19.67 15.18
CA ILE A 206 14.49 -20.50 14.09
C ILE A 206 13.73 -21.69 14.68
N LYS A 207 14.23 -22.37 15.71
CA LYS A 207 13.50 -23.47 16.37
C LYS A 207 12.16 -23.01 16.94
N ALA A 208 12.14 -21.89 17.67
CA ALA A 208 10.94 -21.36 18.32
C ALA A 208 9.91 -20.79 17.33
N LYS A 209 10.37 -20.22 16.22
CA LYS A 209 9.58 -19.43 15.27
C LYS A 209 9.63 -19.96 13.84
N LYS A 210 10.02 -21.22 13.61
CA LYS A 210 10.12 -21.81 12.26
C LYS A 210 8.85 -21.60 11.45
N ILE A 211 7.69 -21.87 12.04
CA ILE A 211 6.39 -21.78 11.35
C ILE A 211 6.10 -20.34 10.88
N PRO A 212 6.05 -19.32 11.78
CA PRO A 212 5.79 -17.95 11.34
C PRO A 212 6.87 -17.42 10.39
N ILE A 213 8.15 -17.76 10.59
CA ILE A 213 9.24 -17.34 9.68
C ILE A 213 9.02 -17.95 8.30
N THR A 214 8.80 -19.26 8.20
CA THR A 214 8.53 -19.93 6.92
C THR A 214 7.31 -19.36 6.21
N ILE A 215 6.23 -19.07 6.93
CA ILE A 215 5.01 -18.48 6.35
C ILE A 215 5.27 -17.07 5.81
N LEU A 216 5.95 -16.22 6.56
CA LEU A 216 6.30 -14.87 6.11
C LEU A 216 7.26 -14.91 4.92
N SER A 217 8.30 -15.75 4.97
CA SER A 217 9.24 -15.94 3.86
C SER A 217 8.54 -16.45 2.61
N PHE A 218 7.61 -17.41 2.75
CA PHE A 218 6.82 -17.91 1.62
C PHE A 218 5.89 -16.82 1.05
N THR A 219 5.27 -16.02 1.91
CA THR A 219 4.43 -14.88 1.49
C THR A 219 5.25 -13.86 0.71
N ALA A 220 6.42 -13.47 1.23
CA ALA A 220 7.35 -12.56 0.55
C ALA A 220 7.82 -13.13 -0.80
N ALA A 221 8.25 -14.40 -0.84
CA ALA A 221 8.65 -15.07 -2.07
C ALA A 221 7.52 -15.08 -3.12
N THR A 222 6.28 -15.31 -2.68
CA THR A 222 5.09 -15.29 -3.55
C THR A 222 4.86 -13.89 -4.13
N VAL A 223 4.92 -12.84 -3.30
CA VAL A 223 4.79 -11.44 -3.75
C VAL A 223 5.86 -11.09 -4.78
N PHE A 224 7.13 -11.42 -4.52
CA PHE A 224 8.22 -11.14 -5.46
C PHE A 224 8.11 -11.96 -6.75
N ALA A 225 7.74 -13.25 -6.66
CA ALA A 225 7.53 -14.09 -7.83
C ALA A 225 6.42 -13.53 -8.74
N LEU A 226 5.30 -13.09 -8.16
CA LEU A 226 4.18 -12.52 -8.91
C LEU A 226 4.50 -11.13 -9.48
N SER A 227 5.34 -10.34 -8.81
CA SER A 227 5.89 -9.11 -9.39
C SER A 227 6.82 -9.38 -10.57
N PHE A 228 7.61 -10.46 -10.52
CA PHE A 228 8.44 -10.86 -11.65
C PHE A 228 7.59 -11.34 -12.84
N VAL A 229 6.54 -12.13 -12.57
CA VAL A 229 5.57 -12.55 -13.59
C VAL A 229 4.92 -11.33 -14.25
N ASP A 230 4.52 -10.32 -13.49
CA ASP A 230 3.99 -9.08 -14.03
C ASP A 230 4.94 -8.40 -15.01
N GLY A 231 6.21 -8.22 -14.64
CA GLY A 231 7.21 -7.65 -15.54
C GLY A 231 7.46 -8.50 -16.79
N PHE A 232 7.47 -9.81 -16.63
CA PHE A 232 7.65 -10.76 -17.73
C PHE A 232 6.48 -10.74 -18.73
N VAL A 233 5.25 -10.65 -18.22
CA VAL A 233 4.02 -10.64 -19.03
C VAL A 233 3.89 -9.32 -19.76
N VAL A 234 3.97 -8.18 -19.06
CA VAL A 234 3.78 -6.86 -19.69
C VAL A 234 4.81 -6.59 -20.77
N LYS A 235 6.06 -7.04 -20.61
CA LYS A 235 7.10 -6.91 -21.65
C LYS A 235 6.76 -7.65 -22.95
N ARG A 236 5.89 -8.66 -22.91
CA ARG A 236 5.45 -9.45 -24.07
C ARG A 236 4.13 -8.98 -24.64
N MET A 237 3.40 -8.12 -23.94
CA MET A 237 2.20 -7.50 -24.46
C MET A 237 2.59 -6.41 -25.46
N GLU A 238 1.81 -6.28 -26.53
CA GLU A 238 2.00 -5.24 -27.53
C GLU A 238 1.97 -3.84 -26.88
N GLY A 239 2.98 -3.02 -27.14
CA GLY A 239 3.13 -1.68 -26.56
C GLY A 239 3.47 -1.65 -25.07
N GLY A 240 3.59 -2.79 -24.39
CA GLY A 240 3.75 -2.84 -22.94
C GLY A 240 5.16 -2.45 -22.46
N ALA A 241 6.19 -2.76 -23.25
CA ALA A 241 7.56 -2.35 -22.94
C ALA A 241 7.71 -0.83 -23.11
N GLU A 242 7.23 -0.30 -24.24
CA GLU A 242 7.24 1.11 -24.58
C GLU A 242 6.46 1.93 -23.54
N TYR A 243 5.28 1.44 -23.15
CA TYR A 243 4.47 2.08 -22.09
C TYR A 243 5.23 2.15 -20.76
N ARG A 244 5.92 1.08 -20.34
CA ARG A 244 6.67 1.08 -19.08
C ARG A 244 7.82 2.07 -19.09
N GLU A 245 8.55 2.15 -20.20
CA GLU A 245 9.63 3.11 -20.37
C GLU A 245 9.11 4.54 -20.34
N TYR A 246 8.01 4.81 -21.05
CA TYR A 246 7.33 6.10 -21.02
C TYR A 246 6.84 6.45 -19.61
N ASN A 247 6.13 5.54 -18.95
CA ASN A 247 5.57 5.76 -17.62
C ASN A 247 6.67 6.01 -16.56
N THR A 248 7.84 5.36 -16.73
CA THR A 248 9.01 5.61 -15.87
C THR A 248 9.53 7.03 -16.05
N ALA A 249 9.74 7.48 -17.30
CA ALA A 249 10.18 8.83 -17.60
C ALA A 249 9.16 9.89 -17.09
N ARG A 250 7.87 9.64 -17.36
CA ARG A 250 6.75 10.46 -16.86
C ARG A 250 6.76 10.57 -15.34
N GLY A 251 6.88 9.45 -14.62
CA GLY A 251 6.92 9.43 -13.16
C GLY A 251 8.04 10.29 -12.58
N ILE A 252 9.24 10.28 -13.19
CA ILE A 252 10.37 11.11 -12.72
C ILE A 252 10.10 12.62 -12.87
N VAL A 253 9.39 13.00 -13.92
CA VAL A 253 9.01 14.40 -14.18
C VAL A 253 7.84 14.84 -13.31
N SER A 254 6.85 13.97 -13.09
CA SER A 254 5.63 14.29 -12.34
C SER A 254 5.78 14.21 -10.81
N ASP A 255 6.55 13.23 -10.30
CA ASP A 255 6.65 12.96 -8.86
C ASP A 255 7.68 13.82 -8.14
N PHE A 256 8.57 14.48 -8.89
CA PHE A 256 9.67 15.27 -8.34
C PHE A 256 9.59 16.73 -8.82
N PRO A 257 10.10 17.69 -8.02
CA PRO A 257 10.09 19.10 -8.40
C PRO A 257 10.73 19.34 -9.77
N LEU A 258 10.02 20.07 -10.63
CA LEU A 258 10.56 20.48 -11.93
C LEU A 258 11.71 21.48 -11.73
N PRO A 259 12.76 21.46 -12.59
CA PRO A 259 13.77 22.52 -12.61
C PRO A 259 13.12 23.87 -12.88
N ASP A 260 13.60 24.94 -12.25
CA ASP A 260 13.03 26.26 -12.48
C ASP A 260 13.19 26.66 -13.96
N TYR A 261 12.07 27.06 -14.57
CA TYR A 261 12.03 27.40 -15.98
C TYR A 261 12.85 28.65 -16.30
N ASN A 262 12.77 29.69 -15.46
CA ASN A 262 13.43 30.96 -15.71
C ASN A 262 14.95 30.86 -15.56
N GLU A 263 15.41 29.99 -14.66
CA GLU A 263 16.84 29.70 -14.49
C GLU A 263 17.41 28.81 -15.59
N ASN A 264 16.57 28.06 -16.33
CA ASN A 264 16.99 27.09 -17.33
C ASN A 264 16.37 27.33 -18.73
N ILE A 265 16.00 28.58 -19.06
CA ILE A 265 15.31 28.93 -20.31
C ILE A 265 16.03 28.37 -21.55
N GLU A 266 17.36 28.53 -21.62
CA GLU A 266 18.15 28.05 -22.77
C GLU A 266 18.04 26.53 -22.93
N LYS A 267 18.22 25.78 -21.84
CA LYS A 267 18.10 24.32 -21.84
C LYS A 267 16.69 23.84 -22.21
N PHE A 268 15.65 24.51 -21.71
CA PHE A 268 14.27 24.19 -22.06
C PHE A 268 13.96 24.50 -23.53
N ASN A 269 14.47 25.62 -24.06
CA ASN A 269 14.33 25.98 -25.47
C ASN A 269 15.07 24.99 -26.39
N GLU A 270 16.25 24.51 -26.00
CA GLU A 270 17.02 23.50 -26.75
C GLU A 270 16.24 22.20 -26.93
N ILE A 271 15.52 21.76 -25.90
CA ILE A 271 14.65 20.57 -25.94
C ILE A 271 13.24 20.88 -26.46
N GLY A 272 13.01 22.11 -26.92
CA GLY A 272 11.76 22.55 -27.54
C GLY A 272 10.59 22.74 -26.58
N ILE A 273 10.82 22.96 -25.29
CA ILE A 273 9.79 23.24 -24.28
C ILE A 273 9.62 24.75 -24.09
N SER A 274 8.44 25.26 -24.44
CA SER A 274 8.06 26.66 -24.19
C SER A 274 7.54 26.87 -22.77
N ALA A 275 7.39 28.13 -22.35
CA ALA A 275 6.79 28.48 -21.06
C ALA A 275 5.36 27.93 -20.91
N ASN A 276 4.60 27.88 -22.00
CA ASN A 276 3.27 27.28 -22.00
C ASN A 276 3.32 25.76 -21.82
N ASP A 277 4.27 25.09 -22.49
CA ASP A 277 4.47 23.64 -22.33
C ASP A 277 4.91 23.30 -20.90
N TYR A 278 5.78 24.12 -20.31
CA TYR A 278 6.20 23.99 -18.91
C TYR A 278 5.02 24.19 -17.94
N ALA A 279 4.15 25.17 -18.20
CA ALA A 279 2.94 25.36 -17.40
C ALA A 279 2.00 24.15 -17.47
N LEU A 280 1.82 23.56 -18.65
CA LEU A 280 1.04 22.33 -18.83
C LEU A 280 1.66 21.15 -18.08
N LEU A 281 2.98 20.99 -18.13
CA LEU A 281 3.71 19.95 -17.37
C LEU A 281 3.46 20.07 -15.87
N LYS A 282 3.52 21.29 -15.33
CA LYS A 282 3.31 21.58 -13.91
C LYS A 282 1.90 21.17 -13.44
N GLU A 283 0.90 21.34 -14.30
CA GLU A 283 -0.50 21.00 -14.03
C GLU A 283 -0.88 19.58 -14.47
N TRP A 284 0.10 18.70 -14.72
CA TRP A 284 -0.11 17.30 -15.13
C TRP A 284 -0.83 17.12 -16.48
N ASN A 285 -0.76 18.12 -17.36
CA ASN A 285 -1.41 18.12 -18.68
C ASN A 285 -0.43 17.80 -19.82
N PHE A 286 0.14 16.59 -19.80
CA PHE A 286 1.15 16.14 -20.78
C PHE A 286 0.65 15.02 -21.72
N ALA A 287 -0.65 15.02 -22.04
CA ALA A 287 -1.27 13.98 -22.88
C ALA A 287 -0.83 14.03 -24.37
N ASP A 288 -0.24 15.13 -24.84
CA ASP A 288 0.30 15.22 -26.19
C ASP A 288 1.64 14.47 -26.29
N LEU A 289 1.54 13.18 -26.67
CA LEU A 289 2.69 12.29 -26.84
C LEU A 289 3.65 12.71 -27.97
N LYS A 290 3.26 13.65 -28.86
CA LYS A 290 4.21 14.20 -29.84
C LYS A 290 5.14 15.23 -29.22
N LYS A 291 4.69 15.86 -28.14
CA LYS A 291 5.43 16.89 -27.42
C LYS A 291 6.14 16.32 -26.19
N PHE A 292 5.40 15.60 -25.37
CA PHE A 292 5.87 15.00 -24.12
C PHE A 292 6.09 13.51 -24.31
N ASP A 293 6.97 13.15 -25.25
CA ASP A 293 7.39 11.76 -25.44
C ASP A 293 8.44 11.35 -24.37
N LYS A 294 8.88 10.09 -24.42
CA LYS A 294 9.90 9.57 -23.51
C LYS A 294 11.20 10.38 -23.59
N SER A 295 11.62 10.80 -24.78
CA SER A 295 12.89 11.51 -25.01
C SER A 295 12.84 12.89 -24.37
N THR A 296 11.78 13.64 -24.61
CA THR A 296 11.56 14.97 -24.03
C THR A 296 11.47 14.89 -22.51
N LEU A 297 10.73 13.92 -21.96
CA LEU A 297 10.63 13.74 -20.50
C LEU A 297 11.98 13.37 -19.87
N GLY A 298 12.78 12.54 -20.53
CA GLY A 298 14.16 12.25 -20.13
C GLY A 298 15.02 13.52 -20.11
N ALA A 299 14.98 14.30 -21.18
CA ALA A 299 15.75 15.54 -21.28
C ALA A 299 15.34 16.58 -20.22
N ILE A 300 14.06 16.68 -19.87
CA ILE A 300 13.58 17.51 -18.75
C ILE A 300 14.18 17.03 -17.42
N SER A 301 14.26 15.71 -17.21
CA SER A 301 14.90 15.15 -16.02
C SER A 301 16.41 15.46 -15.97
N ASP A 302 17.09 15.49 -17.11
CA ASP A 302 18.53 15.75 -17.18
C ASP A 302 18.90 17.21 -16.86
N ILE A 303 17.95 18.15 -17.04
CA ILE A 303 18.13 19.55 -16.61
C ILE A 303 18.20 19.67 -15.08
N ARG A 304 17.60 18.70 -14.35
CA ARG A 304 17.53 18.74 -12.89
C ARG A 304 18.92 18.66 -12.29
N GLU A 305 19.25 19.64 -11.44
CA GLU A 305 20.50 19.60 -10.68
C GLU A 305 20.49 18.44 -9.67
N ASN A 306 21.63 17.77 -9.53
CA ASN A 306 21.83 16.72 -8.55
C ASN A 306 21.83 17.32 -7.14
N ARG A 307 20.67 17.26 -6.46
CA ARG A 307 20.57 17.61 -5.03
C ARG A 307 21.42 16.65 -4.19
N SER A 308 22.10 17.18 -3.19
CA SER A 308 22.88 16.34 -2.28
C SER A 308 21.95 15.49 -1.40
N LEU A 309 22.39 14.28 -1.02
CA LEU A 309 21.61 13.43 -0.10
C LEU A 309 21.25 14.17 1.20
N ALA A 310 22.13 15.04 1.69
CA ALA A 310 21.91 15.84 2.89
C ALA A 310 20.70 16.78 2.76
N GLU A 311 20.50 17.39 1.60
CA GLU A 311 19.34 18.26 1.31
C GLU A 311 18.05 17.44 1.29
N VAL A 312 18.06 16.28 0.63
CA VAL A 312 16.92 15.37 0.58
C VAL A 312 16.53 14.90 1.98
N PHE A 313 17.50 14.49 2.80
CA PHE A 313 17.23 14.10 4.20
C PHE A 313 16.74 15.28 5.05
N GLY A 314 17.23 16.50 4.80
CA GLY A 314 16.77 17.71 5.47
C GLY A 314 15.29 18.00 5.20
N ASP A 315 14.86 17.87 3.94
CA ASP A 315 13.47 18.07 3.53
C ASP A 315 12.55 16.98 4.10
N VAL A 316 12.96 15.71 4.00
CA VAL A 316 12.22 14.59 4.61
C VAL A 316 12.05 14.77 6.11
N LYS A 317 13.10 15.20 6.83
CA LYS A 317 13.02 15.48 8.26
C LYS A 317 12.02 16.59 8.57
N LYS A 318 12.02 17.68 7.81
CA LYS A 318 11.06 18.79 7.98
C LYS A 318 9.63 18.31 7.73
N GLU A 319 9.42 17.52 6.69
CA GLU A 319 8.10 17.00 6.34
C GLU A 319 7.59 16.03 7.41
N ILE A 320 8.43 15.11 7.90
CA ILE A 320 8.09 14.22 9.03
C ILE A 320 7.73 15.03 10.27
N LEU A 321 8.47 16.10 10.59
CA LEU A 321 8.16 16.95 11.75
C LEU A 321 6.83 17.70 11.56
N ARG A 322 6.53 18.14 10.33
CA ARG A 322 5.25 18.78 9.96
C ARG A 322 4.08 17.82 10.08
N GLU A 323 4.18 16.64 9.47
CA GLU A 323 3.17 15.57 9.51
C GLU A 323 2.97 15.02 10.93
N ALA A 324 4.06 14.78 11.66
CA ALA A 324 3.99 14.33 13.05
C ALA A 324 3.29 15.35 13.95
N SER A 325 3.37 16.64 13.65
CA SER A 325 2.65 17.67 14.40
C SER A 325 1.13 17.70 14.14
N LEU A 326 0.63 17.02 13.10
CA LEU A 326 -0.74 17.18 12.58
C LEU A 326 -1.69 15.97 12.75
N PRO A 327 -1.26 14.80 13.29
CA PRO A 327 -2.13 14.07 14.22
C PRO A 327 -1.34 13.30 15.29
N PHE A 328 -0.40 13.93 15.98
CA PHE A 328 0.37 13.33 17.09
C PHE A 328 -0.52 12.68 18.17
N TYR A 329 -1.77 13.14 18.29
CA TYR A 329 -2.72 12.62 19.26
C TYR A 329 -3.31 11.24 18.90
N GLN A 330 -3.34 10.85 17.61
CA GLN A 330 -4.00 9.60 17.19
C GLN A 330 -3.04 8.41 17.20
N THR A 331 -1.79 8.59 16.76
CA THR A 331 -0.78 7.52 16.70
C THR A 331 -0.22 7.19 18.09
N THR A 332 0.09 8.20 18.90
CA THR A 332 0.65 8.01 20.25
C THR A 332 -0.35 7.38 21.23
N LEU A 333 -1.65 7.66 21.05
CA LEU A 333 -2.72 7.02 21.84
C LEU A 333 -2.86 5.52 21.50
N ILE A 334 -2.68 5.15 20.23
CA ILE A 334 -2.73 3.74 19.79
C ILE A 334 -1.55 2.94 20.36
N PHE A 335 -0.32 3.47 20.30
CA PHE A 335 0.85 2.77 20.85
C PHE A 335 0.84 2.71 22.38
N SER A 336 0.43 3.79 23.06
CA SER A 336 0.31 3.81 24.53
C SER A 336 -0.82 2.92 25.07
N LEU A 337 -1.92 2.76 24.35
CA LEU A 337 -3.00 1.82 24.71
C LEU A 337 -2.64 0.35 24.44
N LEU A 338 -1.72 0.09 23.50
CA LEU A 338 -1.29 -1.27 23.14
C LEU A 338 -0.20 -1.85 24.05
N GLY A 339 0.35 -1.05 24.98
CA GLY A 339 1.39 -1.49 25.92
C GLY A 339 2.59 -2.13 25.22
N ILE A 340 2.97 -1.58 24.05
CA ILE A 340 4.22 -1.88 23.36
C ILE A 340 5.29 -0.96 23.90
#